data_AF-I0QRV2-F1
#
_entry.id   AF-I0QRV2-F1
#
_cell.length_a   1.000
_cell.length_b   1.000
_cell.length_c   1.000
_cell.angle_alpha   90.00
_cell.angle_beta   90.00
_cell.angle_gamma   90.00
#
_symmetry.space_group_name_H-M   'P 1'
#
loop_
_entity.id
_entity.type
_entity.pdbx_description
1 polymer ?
#
loop_
_entity_poly.entity_id
_entity_poly.type
_entity_poly.pdbx_seq_one_letter_code
_entity_poly.pdbx_strand_id
1 'polypeptide(L)' 'MNNDLLRWRKEASSDEWLKLAILANTSVGYLDQIAYGFRRASPGKAKQIEAATKEFSAIDPVTKENLVFAKVRATAA' A
#
# COMPACT_ATOMS: atom_id res chain seq x y z
N MET A 1 14.78 4.62 -3.10
CA MET A 1 13.32 4.50 -3.24
C MET A 1 12.86 3.29 -2.44
N ASN A 2 12.42 3.55 -1.22
CA ASN A 2 11.97 2.53 -0.29
C ASN A 2 10.56 2.07 -0.70
N ASN A 3 10.23 0.80 -0.51
CA ASN A 3 8.87 0.32 -0.73
C ASN A 3 8.00 0.75 0.46
N ASP A 4 7.48 1.97 0.38
CA ASP A 4 6.82 2.66 1.48
C ASP A 4 5.55 1.93 1.94
N LEU A 5 4.82 1.30 1.02
CA LEU A 5 3.68 0.46 1.39
C LEU A 5 4.11 -0.85 2.06
N LEU A 6 5.27 -1.42 1.71
CA LEU A 6 5.83 -2.57 2.43
C LEU A 6 6.26 -2.20 3.85
N ARG A 7 6.81 -0.99 4.04
CA ARG A 7 7.09 -0.46 5.38
C ARG A 7 5.79 -0.39 6.18
N TRP A 8 4.78 0.28 5.64
CA TRP A 8 3.46 0.39 6.27
C TRP A 8 2.88 -0.97 6.64
N ARG A 9 2.95 -1.96 5.71
CA ARG A 9 2.49 -3.34 5.96
C ARG A 9 3.18 -4.00 7.16
N LYS A 10 4.47 -3.75 7.36
CA LYS A 10 5.26 -4.37 8.45
C LYS A 10 5.01 -3.71 9.80
N GLU A 11 4.66 -2.43 9.81
CA GLU A 11 4.30 -1.69 11.01
C GLU A 11 2.86 -1.98 11.45
N ALA A 12 1.96 -2.26 10.50
CA ALA A 12 0.56 -2.57 10.76
C ALA A 12 0.32 -4.00 11.27
N SER A 13 -0.64 -4.11 12.18
CA SER A 13 -1.28 -5.39 12.52
C SER A 13 -2.10 -5.93 11.33
N SER A 14 -2.47 -7.22 11.41
CA SER A 14 -3.33 -7.84 10.40
C SER A 14 -4.71 -7.17 10.29
N ASP A 15 -5.27 -6.74 11.43
CA ASP A 15 -6.55 -6.02 11.48
C ASP A 15 -6.45 -4.63 10.85
N GLU A 16 -5.37 -3.89 11.10
CA GLU A 16 -5.13 -2.59 10.48
C GLU A 16 -4.92 -2.72 8.96
N TRP A 17 -4.22 -3.78 8.52
CA TRP A 17 -4.06 -4.07 7.09
C TRP A 17 -5.38 -4.40 6.40
N LEU A 18 -6.24 -5.20 7.06
CA LEU A 18 -7.59 -5.47 6.60
C LEU A 18 -8.43 -4.18 6.52
N LYS A 19 -8.38 -3.36 7.57
CA LYS A 19 -9.10 -2.08 7.62
C LYS A 19 -8.62 -1.12 6.53
N LEU A 20 -7.32 -1.07 6.26
CA LEU A 20 -6.76 -0.26 5.18
C LEU A 20 -7.31 -0.70 3.82
N ALA A 21 -7.38 -2.00 3.56
CA ALA A 21 -7.94 -2.52 2.32
C ALA A 21 -9.41 -2.11 2.13
N ILE A 22 -10.21 -2.21 3.19
CA ILE A 22 -11.63 -1.78 3.20
C ILE A 22 -11.73 -0.27 2.89
N LEU A 23 -10.99 0.56 3.62
CA LEU A 23 -11.00 2.02 3.45
C LEU A 23 -10.51 2.46 2.07
N ALA A 24 -9.51 1.79 1.52
CA ALA A 24 -8.98 2.05 0.18
C ALA A 24 -9.82 1.42 -0.95
N ASN A 25 -11.01 0.88 -0.63
CA ASN A 25 -11.92 0.19 -1.54
C ASN A 25 -11.19 -0.85 -2.41
N THR A 26 -10.48 -1.77 -1.76
CA THR A 26 -9.71 -2.84 -2.40
C THR A 26 -9.69 -4.10 -1.54
N SER A 27 -9.05 -5.17 -2.01
CA SER A 27 -8.88 -6.41 -1.23
C SER A 27 -7.49 -6.46 -0.59
N VAL A 28 -7.37 -7.21 0.50
CA VAL A 28 -6.08 -7.49 1.15
C VAL A 28 -5.08 -8.07 0.15
N GLY A 29 -5.50 -9.05 -0.66
CA GLY A 29 -4.64 -9.64 -1.68
C GLY A 29 -4.18 -8.64 -2.75
N TYR A 30 -5.05 -7.73 -3.20
CA TYR A 30 -4.64 -6.68 -4.15
C TYR A 30 -3.64 -5.72 -3.52
N LEU A 31 -3.87 -5.35 -2.26
CA LEU A 31 -3.00 -4.47 -1.50
C LEU A 31 -1.63 -5.13 -1.23
N ASP A 32 -1.60 -6.43 -0.93
CA ASP A 32 -0.38 -7.23 -0.80
C ASP A 32 0.41 -7.26 -2.12
N GLN A 33 -0.26 -7.44 -3.25
CA GLN A 33 0.41 -7.41 -4.55
C GLN A 33 1.13 -6.06 -4.79
N ILE A 34 0.58 -4.94 -4.31
CA ILE A 34 1.27 -3.64 -4.36
C ILE A 34 2.40 -3.59 -3.34
N ALA A 35 2.13 -3.93 -2.09
CA ALA A 35 3.10 -3.86 -1.00
C ALA A 35 4.33 -4.72 -1.27
N TYR A 36 4.17 -5.92 -1.82
CA TYR A 36 5.30 -6.80 -2.17
C TYR A 36 5.90 -6.52 -3.55
N GLY A 37 5.41 -5.49 -4.25
CA GLY A 37 5.97 -5.04 -5.52
C GLY A 37 5.67 -5.97 -6.70
N PHE A 38 4.65 -6.82 -6.62
CA PHE A 38 4.19 -7.63 -7.76
C PHE A 38 3.39 -6.80 -8.76
N ARG A 39 2.81 -5.68 -8.32
CA ARG A 39 2.13 -4.72 -9.20
C ARG A 39 2.29 -3.30 -8.70
N ARG A 40 1.97 -2.35 -9.59
CA ARG A 40 1.89 -0.92 -9.28
C ARG A 40 0.44 -0.50 -9.05
N ALA A 41 0.23 0.44 -8.13
CA ALA A 41 -1.06 1.09 -7.96
C ALA A 41 -1.31 2.10 -9.10
N SER A 42 -2.52 2.16 -9.64
CA SER A 42 -2.90 3.26 -10.53
C SER A 42 -2.93 4.58 -9.75
N PRO A 43 -2.81 5.75 -10.39
CA PRO A 43 -2.87 7.04 -9.69
C PRO A 43 -4.13 7.22 -8.82
N GLY A 44 -5.28 6.76 -9.32
CA GLY A 44 -6.53 6.77 -8.57
C GLY A 44 -6.50 5.85 -7.34
N LYS A 45 -5.98 4.63 -7.48
CA LYS A 45 -5.84 3.70 -6.36
C LYS A 45 -4.81 4.19 -5.34
N ALA A 46 -3.69 4.76 -5.80
CA ALA A 46 -2.68 5.34 -4.95
C ALA A 46 -3.24 6.50 -4.10
N LYS A 47 -4.07 7.37 -4.69
CA LYS A 47 -4.78 8.43 -3.96
C LYS A 47 -5.73 7.87 -2.88
N GLN A 48 -6.44 6.77 -3.19
CA GLN A 48 -7.31 6.10 -2.21
C GLN A 48 -6.53 5.47 -1.06
N ILE A 49 -5.40 4.81 -1.35
CA ILE A 49 -4.53 4.22 -0.33
C ILE A 49 -3.92 5.32 0.55
N GLU A 50 -3.36 6.39 -0.03
CA GLU A 50 -2.84 7.53 0.74
C GLU A 50 -3.91 8.10 1.69
N ALA A 51 -5.11 8.39 1.17
CA ALA A 51 -6.20 8.92 1.98
C ALA A 51 -6.57 7.96 3.13
N ALA A 52 -6.65 6.65 2.84
CA ALA A 52 -6.95 5.65 3.85
C ALA A 52 -5.85 5.51 4.90
N THR A 53 -4.56 5.63 4.54
CA THR A 53 -3.47 5.57 5.53
C THR A 53 -3.46 6.74 6.52
N LYS A 54 -4.05 7.88 6.17
CA LYS A 54 -4.19 9.04 7.08
C LYS A 54 -5.18 8.79 8.22
N GLU A 55 -6.02 7.76 8.12
CA GLU A 55 -6.96 7.35 9.17
C GLU A 55 -6.28 6.55 10.30
N PHE A 56 -4.99 6.24 10.17
CA PHE A 56 -4.20 5.49 11.15
C PHE A 56 -3.17 6.42 11.78
N SER A 57 -3.38 6.81 13.03
CA SER A 57 -2.50 7.77 13.73
C SER A 57 -1.17 7.18 14.20
N ALA A 58 -1.08 5.84 14.31
CA ALA A 58 0.09 5.15 14.84
C ALA A 58 1.18 4.84 13.79
N ILE A 59 0.86 4.96 12.49
CA ILE A 59 1.74 4.54 11.39
C ILE A 59 1.87 5.70 10.42
N ASP A 60 3.10 6.06 10.06
CA ASP A 60 3.34 7.17 9.15
C ASP A 60 2.68 6.91 7.77
N PRO A 61 1.81 7.80 7.28
CA PRO A 61 1.05 7.60 6.05
C PRO A 61 1.94 7.42 4.82
N VAL A 62 1.48 6.66 3.84
CA VAL A 62 2.18 6.53 2.56
C VAL A 62 1.80 7.68 1.62
N THR A 63 2.66 8.02 0.67
CA THR A 63 2.34 8.99 -0.38
C THR A 63 1.91 8.31 -1.68
N LYS A 64 0.99 8.92 -2.42
CA LYS A 64 0.59 8.43 -3.75
C LYS A 64 1.79 8.34 -4.69
N GLU A 65 2.77 9.26 -4.60
CA GLU A 65 3.98 9.27 -5.41
C GLU A 65 4.82 8.01 -5.14
N ASN A 66 4.99 7.63 -3.87
CA ASN A 66 5.72 6.40 -3.51
C ASN A 66 5.02 5.15 -4.04
N LEU A 67 3.69 5.14 -4.13
CA LEU A 67 2.89 4.03 -4.67
C LEU A 67 2.93 3.97 -6.20
N VAL A 68 2.82 5.11 -6.88
CA VAL A 68 2.80 5.22 -8.34
C VAL A 68 4.20 4.97 -8.91
N PHE A 69 5.25 5.44 -8.24
CA PHE A 69 6.63 5.28 -8.71
C PHE A 69 7.36 4.10 -8.05
N ALA A 70 6.63 3.25 -7.33
CA ALA A 70 7.18 2.01 -6.77
C ALA A 70 7.85 1.16 -7.86
N LYS A 71 9.01 0.59 -7.51
CA LYS A 71 9.70 -0.40 -8.35
C LYS A 71 8.89 -1.70 -8.31
N VAL A 72 8.49 -2.18 -9.48
CA VAL A 72 7.90 -3.51 -9.63
C VAL A 72 9.04 -4.53 -9.62
N ARG A 73 8.86 -5.66 -8.93
CA ARG A 73 9.81 -6.78 -8.93
C ARG A 73 10.04 -7.25 -10.35
N ALA A 74 11.30 -7.39 -10.74
CA ALA A 74 11.70 -7.69 -12.11
C ALA A 74 11.81 -9.19 -12.42
N THR A 75 11.45 -10.08 -11.50
CA THR A 75 11.74 -11.52 -11.65
C THR A 75 10.47 -12.34 -11.80
N ALA A 76 10.35 -12.97 -12.98
CA ALA A 76 9.59 -14.19 -13.16
C ALA A 76 10.12 -15.25 -12.17
N ALA A 77 9.20 -15.97 -11.53
CA ALA A 77 9.52 -17.11 -10.67
C ALA A 77 10.21 -18.22 -11.47
#